data_AF-A0A135VZ70-F1
#
_entry.id   AF-A0A135VZ70-F1
#
_cell.length_a   1.000
_cell.length_b   1.000
_cell.length_c   1.000
_cell.angle_alpha   90.00
_cell.angle_beta   90.00
_cell.angle_gamma   90.00
#
_symmetry.space_group_name_H-M   'P 1'
#
loop_
_entity.id
_entity.type
_entity.pdbx_description
1 polymer ?
#
loop_
_entity_poly.entity_id
_entity_poly.type
_entity_poly.pdbx_seq_one_letter_code
_entity_poly.pdbx_strand_id
1 'polypeptide(L)'
;MQFDWIIDIILAMLGFLALLGIIMIIISILILGWALRYVNGTNTEFFSVAITAILMSILTAFIPCLGCIIALYIIKLRHDVGWGGALIAWILAVIVSIVVAILIFILFFGGFAAFLALFPFLPFP
;
A
#
# COMPACT_ATOMS: atom_id res chain seq x y z
N MET A 1 -28.08 22.93 9.47
CA MET A 1 -28.53 22.23 10.69
C MET A 1 -29.05 20.82 10.42
N GLN A 2 -29.99 20.55 9.51
CA GLN A 2 -30.51 19.17 9.31
C GLN A 2 -29.55 18.23 8.52
N PHE A 3 -28.54 18.76 7.82
CA PHE A 3 -27.61 17.97 6.99
C PHE A 3 -26.14 18.07 7.42
N ASP A 4 -25.84 18.82 8.48
CA ASP A 4 -24.46 19.10 8.89
C ASP A 4 -23.76 17.80 9.34
N TRP A 5 -24.50 16.90 10.00
CA TRP A 5 -24.04 15.56 10.37
C TRP A 5 -23.69 14.65 9.16
N ILE A 6 -24.37 14.81 8.02
CA ILE A 6 -24.03 14.05 6.79
C ILE A 6 -22.71 14.55 6.24
N ILE A 7 -22.52 15.88 6.23
CA ILE A 7 -21.27 16.50 5.78
C ILE A 7 -20.12 16.07 6.68
N ASP A 8 -20.32 16.05 8.00
CA ASP A 8 -19.32 15.62 8.97
C ASP A 8 -18.95 14.14 8.81
N ILE A 9 -19.92 13.25 8.58
CA ILE A 9 -19.66 11.83 8.30
C ILE A 9 -18.87 11.66 7.00
N ILE A 10 -19.26 12.35 5.92
CA ILE A 10 -18.54 12.28 4.64
C ILE A 10 -17.10 12.79 4.81
N LEU A 11 -16.90 13.91 5.52
CA LEU A 11 -15.58 14.46 5.79
C LEU A 11 -14.72 13.48 6.59
N ALA A 12 -15.30 12.86 7.63
CA ALA A 12 -14.61 11.87 8.45
C ALA A 12 -14.22 10.63 7.64
N MET A 13 -15.11 10.12 6.78
CA MET A 13 -14.83 8.99 5.89
C MET A 13 -13.74 9.33 4.87
N LEU A 14 -13.79 10.51 4.24
CA LEU A 14 -12.75 10.97 3.32
C LEU A 14 -11.40 11.14 4.03
N GLY A 15 -11.39 11.71 5.24
CA GLY A 15 -10.19 11.85 6.05
C GLY A 15 -9.56 10.50 6.43
N PHE A 16 -10.40 9.54 6.82
CA PHE A 16 -9.97 8.17 7.13
C PHE A 16 -9.40 7.46 5.89
N LEU A 17 -10.08 7.53 4.75
CA LEU A 17 -9.61 6.95 3.49
C LEU A 17 -8.30 7.58 3.01
N ALA A 18 -8.16 8.90 3.15
CA ALA A 18 -6.93 9.61 2.82
C ALA A 18 -5.76 9.14 3.71
N LEU A 19 -5.98 9.02 5.02
CA LEU A 19 -4.98 8.52 5.96
C LEU A 19 -4.55 7.09 5.61
N LEU A 20 -5.51 6.20 5.35
CA LEU A 20 -5.25 4.82 4.92
C LEU A 20 -4.44 4.78 3.62
N GLY A 21 -4.81 5.60 2.64
CA GLY A 21 -4.09 5.73 1.37
C GLY A 21 -2.63 6.14 1.57
N ILE A 22 -2.37 7.14 2.43
CA ILE A 22 -1.02 7.60 2.75
C ILE A 22 -0.20 6.48 3.40
N ILE A 23 -0.77 5.77 4.38
CA ILE A 23 -0.09 4.65 5.05
C ILE A 23 0.27 3.55 4.05
N MET A 24 -0.67 3.17 3.18
CA MET A 24 -0.44 2.13 2.17
C MET A 24 0.64 2.53 1.17
N ILE A 25 0.70 3.82 0.78
CA ILE A 25 1.79 4.32 -0.07
C ILE A 25 3.12 4.20 0.65
N ILE A 26 3.23 4.65 1.91
CA ILE A 26 4.47 4.57 2.69
C ILE A 26 4.96 3.11 2.79
N ILE A 27 4.05 2.19 3.09
CA ILE A 27 4.34 0.75 3.16
C ILE A 27 4.87 0.24 1.81
N SER A 28 4.20 0.60 0.71
CA SER A 28 4.61 0.20 -0.65
C SER A 28 6.02 0.68 -0.98
N ILE A 29 6.37 1.92 -0.60
CA ILE A 29 7.72 2.48 -0.79
C ILE A 29 8.76 1.65 -0.03
N LEU A 30 8.49 1.33 1.24
CA LEU A 30 9.42 0.56 2.08
C LEU A 30 9.61 -0.86 1.55
N ILE A 31 8.52 -1.54 1.21
CA ILE A 31 8.55 -2.91 0.69
C ILE A 31 9.27 -2.96 -0.65
N LEU A 32 8.94 -2.06 -1.59
CA LEU A 32 9.60 -2.02 -2.89
C LEU A 32 11.10 -1.71 -2.74
N GLY A 33 11.46 -0.77 -1.88
CA GLY A 33 12.86 -0.43 -1.61
C GLY A 33 13.64 -1.62 -1.05
N TRP A 34 13.04 -2.38 -0.14
CA TRP A 34 13.63 -3.62 0.37
C TRP A 34 13.75 -4.69 -0.74
N ALA A 35 12.71 -4.90 -1.55
CA ALA A 35 12.72 -5.88 -2.63
C ALA A 35 13.76 -5.56 -3.72
N LEU A 36 13.95 -4.27 -4.04
CA LEU A 36 14.98 -3.83 -4.99
C LEU A 36 16.39 -4.05 -4.45
N ARG A 37 16.63 -3.81 -3.16
CA ARG A 37 17.92 -4.11 -2.52
C ARG A 37 18.21 -5.60 -2.50
N TYR A 38 17.19 -6.44 -2.33
CA TYR A 38 17.34 -7.90 -2.38
C TYR A 38 17.84 -8.40 -3.75
N VAL A 39 17.44 -7.74 -4.84
CA VAL A 39 17.88 -8.10 -6.21
C VAL A 39 19.11 -7.32 -6.68
N ASN A 40 19.84 -6.65 -5.77
CA ASN A 40 20.99 -5.80 -6.08
C ASN A 40 20.68 -4.66 -7.06
N GLY A 41 19.48 -4.08 -7.00
CA GLY A 41 19.10 -2.94 -7.81
C GLY A 41 19.85 -1.66 -7.44
N THR A 42 20.12 -0.83 -8.45
CA THR A 42 20.68 0.52 -8.27
C THR A 42 19.58 1.54 -7.97
N ASN A 43 19.95 2.76 -7.59
CA ASN A 43 19.01 3.86 -7.33
C ASN A 43 17.91 3.49 -6.30
N THR A 44 18.26 2.75 -5.25
CA THR A 44 17.36 2.33 -4.16
C THR A 44 17.17 3.41 -3.08
N GLU A 45 17.49 4.66 -3.42
CA GLU A 45 17.24 5.84 -2.60
C GLU A 45 15.74 6.04 -2.40
N PHE A 46 15.35 6.50 -1.21
CA PHE A 46 13.94 6.62 -0.81
C PHE A 46 13.09 7.37 -1.83
N PHE A 47 13.59 8.51 -2.32
CA PHE A 47 12.87 9.34 -3.30
C PHE A 47 12.72 8.64 -4.67
N SER A 48 13.76 7.93 -5.11
CA SER A 48 13.73 7.17 -6.35
C SER A 48 12.68 6.06 -6.28
N VAL A 49 12.74 5.26 -5.21
CA VAL A 49 11.77 4.19 -4.94
C VAL A 49 10.36 4.74 -4.76
N ALA A 50 10.20 5.90 -4.11
CA ALA A 50 8.91 6.55 -3.92
C ALA A 50 8.21 6.86 -5.24
N ILE A 51 8.94 7.47 -6.19
CA ILE A 51 8.41 7.75 -7.52
C ILE A 51 8.03 6.43 -8.22
N THR A 52 8.82 5.36 -8.06
CA THR A 52 8.51 4.05 -8.69
C THR A 52 7.24 3.47 -8.10
N ALA A 53 7.11 3.45 -6.77
CA ALA A 53 5.95 2.92 -6.07
C ALA A 53 4.67 3.71 -6.42
N ILE A 54 4.75 5.04 -6.51
CA ILE A 54 3.61 5.88 -6.89
C ILE A 54 3.20 5.63 -8.35
N LEU A 55 4.17 5.62 -9.29
CA LEU A 55 3.90 5.31 -10.69
C LEU A 55 3.26 3.93 -10.85
N MET A 56 3.82 2.91 -10.19
CA MET A 56 3.27 1.57 -10.21
C MET A 56 1.85 1.53 -9.66
N SER A 57 1.61 2.14 -8.50
CA SER A 57 0.30 2.13 -7.85
C SER A 57 -0.78 2.77 -8.73
N ILE A 58 -0.46 3.91 -9.35
CA ILE A 58 -1.36 4.59 -10.30
C ILE A 58 -1.60 3.68 -11.52
N LEU A 59 -0.54 3.16 -12.15
CA LEU A 59 -0.67 2.34 -13.35
C LEU A 59 -1.50 1.08 -13.12
N THR A 60 -1.27 0.37 -12.00
CA THR A 60 -2.02 -0.84 -11.66
C THR A 60 -3.46 -0.56 -11.25
N ALA A 61 -3.74 0.63 -10.70
CA ALA A 61 -5.10 1.02 -10.33
C ALA A 61 -5.98 1.31 -11.57
N PHE A 62 -5.42 1.94 -12.61
CA PHE A 62 -6.16 2.30 -13.81
C PHE A 62 -6.13 1.23 -14.90
N ILE A 63 -5.07 0.43 -14.98
CA ILE A 63 -4.89 -0.58 -16.04
C ILE A 63 -4.35 -1.88 -15.43
N PRO A 64 -5.19 -2.84 -15.03
CA PRO A 64 -4.76 -3.99 -14.22
C PRO A 64 -3.67 -4.84 -14.89
N CYS A 65 -3.90 -5.31 -16.12
CA CYS A 65 -2.99 -6.25 -16.77
C CYS A 65 -1.79 -5.56 -17.44
N LEU A 66 -2.01 -4.45 -18.15
CA LEU A 66 -0.92 -3.71 -18.79
C LEU A 66 -0.10 -2.95 -17.74
N GLY A 67 -0.71 -2.48 -16.65
CA GLY A 67 -0.04 -1.82 -15.54
C GLY A 67 1.00 -2.71 -14.89
N CYS A 68 0.77 -4.02 -14.78
CA CYS A 68 1.79 -4.96 -14.30
C CYS A 68 3.02 -5.04 -15.22
N ILE A 69 2.80 -5.10 -16.55
CA ILE A 69 3.89 -5.16 -17.53
C ILE A 69 4.69 -3.85 -17.53
N ILE A 70 3.99 -2.71 -17.50
CA ILE A 70 4.62 -1.39 -17.46
C ILE A 70 5.36 -1.20 -16.13
N ALA A 71 4.81 -1.68 -15.01
CA ALA A 71 5.48 -1.64 -13.71
C ALA A 71 6.81 -2.39 -13.72
N LEU A 72 6.86 -3.58 -14.31
CA LEU A 72 8.10 -4.33 -14.51
C LEU A 72 9.12 -3.55 -15.35
N TYR A 73 8.64 -2.90 -16.41
CA TYR A 73 9.49 -2.07 -17.26
C TYR A 73 10.07 -0.86 -16.52
N ILE A 74 9.27 -0.20 -15.66
CA ILE A 74 9.73 0.92 -14.83
C ILE A 74 10.78 0.46 -13.82
N ILE A 75 10.55 -0.68 -13.15
CA ILE A 75 11.53 -1.25 -12.21
C ILE A 75 12.86 -1.50 -12.93
N LYS A 76 12.80 -2.15 -14.09
CA LYS A 76 13.97 -2.44 -14.91
C LYS A 76 14.74 -1.16 -15.30
N LEU A 77 14.03 -0.16 -15.83
CA LEU A 77 14.65 1.08 -16.31
C LEU A 77 15.23 1.94 -15.19
N ARG A 78 14.56 2.04 -14.04
CA ARG A 78 14.95 2.98 -12.99
C ARG A 78 15.98 2.41 -12.02
N HIS A 79 16.02 1.09 -11.86
CA HIS A 79 16.87 0.42 -10.88
C HIS A 79 17.96 -0.46 -11.50
N ASP A 80 18.17 -0.35 -12.82
CA ASP A 80 19.21 -1.07 -13.58
C ASP A 80 19.31 -2.56 -13.24
N VAL A 81 18.14 -3.20 -13.12
CA VAL A 81 18.04 -4.64 -12.84
C VAL A 81 17.77 -5.41 -14.12
N GLY A 82 18.34 -6.62 -14.21
CA GLY A 82 17.97 -7.55 -15.27
C GLY A 82 16.47 -7.91 -15.21
N TRP A 83 15.91 -8.39 -16.32
CA TRP A 83 14.49 -8.77 -16.38
C TRP A 83 14.08 -9.78 -15.29
N GLY A 84 14.95 -10.73 -14.96
CA GLY A 84 14.73 -11.67 -13.85
C GLY A 84 14.72 -10.98 -12.48
N GLY A 85 15.63 -10.02 -12.26
CA GLY A 85 15.67 -9.22 -11.04
C GLY A 85 14.44 -8.33 -10.89
N ALA A 86 13.99 -7.68 -11.98
CA ALA A 86 12.77 -6.89 -11.99
C ALA A 86 11.54 -7.73 -11.64
N LEU A 87 11.44 -8.94 -12.20
CA LEU A 87 10.35 -9.87 -11.92
C LEU A 87 10.39 -10.34 -10.45
N ILE A 88 11.55 -10.71 -9.93
CA ILE A 88 11.70 -11.15 -8.54
C ILE A 88 11.35 -10.00 -7.57
N ALA A 89 11.84 -8.78 -7.83
CA ALA A 89 11.54 -7.62 -7.00
C ALA A 89 10.04 -7.29 -7.00
N TRP A 90 9.39 -7.38 -8.17
CA TRP A 90 7.95 -7.17 -8.29
C TRP A 90 7.15 -8.25 -7.53
N ILE A 91 7.50 -9.54 -7.73
CA ILE A 91 6.85 -10.65 -7.03
C ILE A 91 7.03 -10.52 -5.51
N LEU A 92 8.25 -10.23 -5.04
CA LEU A 92 8.52 -10.00 -3.61
C LEU A 92 7.70 -8.83 -3.08
N ALA A 93 7.64 -7.72 -3.82
CA ALA A 93 6.87 -6.56 -3.41
C ALA A 93 5.38 -6.89 -3.29
N VAL A 94 4.81 -7.65 -4.23
CA VAL A 94 3.40 -8.09 -4.19
C VAL A 94 3.15 -9.03 -3.03
N ILE A 95 3.95 -10.08 -2.87
CA ILE A 95 3.78 -11.08 -1.80
C ILE A 95 3.87 -10.42 -0.44
N VAL A 96 4.90 -9.60 -0.20
CA VAL A 96 5.08 -8.92 1.09
C VAL A 96 3.95 -7.92 1.32
N SER A 97 3.50 -7.19 0.29
CA SER A 97 2.36 -6.26 0.44
C SER A 97 1.07 -7.00 0.81
N ILE A 98 0.82 -8.19 0.25
CA ILE A 98 -0.33 -9.02 0.61
C ILE A 98 -0.23 -9.46 2.08
N VAL A 99 0.95 -9.95 2.51
CA VAL A 99 1.17 -10.36 3.90
C VAL A 99 0.95 -9.18 4.86
N VAL A 100 1.50 -8.00 4.54
CA VAL A 100 1.33 -6.80 5.37
C VAL A 100 -0.14 -6.36 5.41
N ALA A 101 -0.85 -6.38 4.28
CA ALA A 101 -2.28 -6.06 4.24
C ALA A 101 -3.12 -7.02 5.11
N ILE A 102 -2.82 -8.33 5.07
CA ILE A 102 -3.46 -9.32 5.94
C ILE A 102 -3.15 -9.03 7.42
N LEU A 103 -1.90 -8.73 7.77
CA LEU A 103 -1.52 -8.40 9.15
C LEU A 103 -2.22 -7.14 9.65
N ILE A 104 -2.32 -6.10 8.82
CA ILE A 104 -3.07 -4.87 9.13
C ILE A 104 -4.55 -5.20 9.31
N PHE A 105 -5.12 -6.01 8.42
CA PHE A 105 -6.52 -6.42 8.52
C PHE A 105 -6.80 -7.17 9.81
N ILE A 106 -5.95 -8.14 10.19
CA ILE A 106 -6.09 -8.88 11.45
C ILE A 106 -5.90 -7.95 12.65
N LEU A 107 -4.91 -7.06 12.63
CA LEU A 107 -4.64 -6.14 13.74
C LEU A 107 -5.79 -5.14 13.93
N PHE A 108 -6.30 -4.56 12.85
CA PHE A 108 -7.38 -3.57 12.93
C PHE A 108 -8.73 -4.22 13.11
N PHE A 109 -9.11 -5.27 12.38
CA PHE A 109 -10.45 -5.88 12.50
C PHE A 109 -10.52 -6.95 13.58
N GLY A 110 -9.50 -7.80 13.70
CA GLY A 110 -9.40 -8.78 14.79
C GLY A 110 -9.04 -8.14 16.14
N GLY A 111 -8.16 -7.15 16.13
CA GLY A 111 -7.85 -6.35 17.32
C GLY A 111 -8.98 -5.41 17.73
N PHE A 112 -9.78 -4.89 16.80
CA PHE A 112 -10.99 -4.13 17.14
C PHE A 112 -12.06 -5.03 17.80
N ALA A 113 -12.27 -6.25 17.30
CA ALA A 113 -13.15 -7.21 17.97
C ALA A 113 -12.66 -7.55 19.39
N ALA A 114 -11.35 -7.73 19.60
CA ALA A 114 -10.76 -7.96 20.92
C ALA A 114 -10.83 -6.72 21.83
N PHE A 115 -10.67 -5.51 21.28
CA PHE A 115 -10.84 -4.24 21.99
C PHE A 115 -12.28 -4.02 22.44
N LEU A 116 -13.27 -4.29 21.57
CA LEU A 116 -14.69 -4.24 21.93
C LEU A 116 -15.04 -5.26 23.02
N ALA A 117 -14.40 -6.44 23.00
CA ALA A 117 -14.58 -7.46 24.03
C ALA A 117 -14.04 -7.04 25.42
N LEU A 118 -13.13 -6.06 25.49
CA LEU A 118 -12.67 -5.47 26.76
C LEU A 118 -13.67 -4.46 27.35
N PHE A 119 -14.64 -3.99 26.55
CA PHE A 119 -15.69 -3.06 26.98
C PHE A 119 -17.10 -3.60 26.65
N PRO A 120 -17.51 -4.73 27.23
CA PRO A 120 -18.75 -5.43 26.84
C PRO A 120 -20.05 -4.71 27.21
N PHE A 121 -19.97 -3.56 27.89
CA PHE A 121 -21.12 -2.77 28.38
C PHE A 121 -21.29 -1.42 27.68
N LEU A 122 -20.47 -1.10 26.67
CA LEU A 122 -20.71 0.08 25.84
C LEU A 122 -21.85 -0.21 24.85
N PRO A 123 -22.98 0.54 24.90
CA PRO A 123 -24.01 0.44 23.88
C PRO A 123 -23.46 1.05 22.59
N PHE A 124 -23.01 0.19 21.67
CA PHE A 124 -22.70 0.61 20.30
C PHE A 124 -24.03 0.65 19.52
N PRO A 125 -24.25 1.67 18.66
CA PRO A 125 -25.38 1.67 17.71
C PRO A 125 -25.27 0.53 16.69
#